data_AF-A0A7V9EJU2-F1
#
_entry.id   AF-A0A7V9EJU2-F1
#
_cell.length_a   1.000
_cell.length_b   1.000
_cell.length_c   1.000
_cell.angle_alpha   90.00
_cell.angle_beta   90.00
_cell.angle_gamma   90.00
#
_symmetry.space_group_name_H-M   'P 1'
#
loop_
_entity.id
_entity.type
_entity.pdbx_description
1 polymer ?
#
loop_
_entity_poly.entity_id
_entity_poly.type
_entity_poly.pdbx_seq_one_letter_code
_entity_poly.pdbx_strand_id
1 'polypeptide(L)'
;MNRVEEKPASPTEESPGRRTRPVLLGIVGDSAAGKTTLTKGIVNIFGAERVTAVCTDDYHRYDREARKELDITPLNPKCNYIEIMEQHLKLLSLGEPILKPVYGHSHGTLDAPELVEPREVVVVEGLLGYHTKNMRDCFDVKVYLDPPEALRRHWKMQRDTSKRNYEREQVLADLDKREPDSEAFIRPQRQHTDIVVRFHSSGPSQDVDPASLHVRLVLRPVLNHPYLVDLAEKTNVDGLQPIRLELSRDAGKPVDILEVEGALSPEAATMVESVIWEGMGLDDHDLDRDAIGLFQDGNDTLRSESLALTQLLLVSQIAKAHTTT
;
A
#
# COMPACT_ATOMS: atom_id res chain seq x y z
N MET A 1 -2.62 70.77 -15.57
CA MET A 1 -3.22 70.16 -14.37
C MET A 1 -3.55 68.73 -14.71
N ASN A 2 -3.10 67.80 -13.86
CA ASN A 2 -2.77 66.43 -14.20
C ASN A 2 -3.98 65.55 -14.54
N ARG A 3 -3.81 64.74 -15.58
CA ARG A 3 -4.68 63.63 -15.98
C ARG A 3 -4.44 62.50 -14.96
N VAL A 4 -5.44 62.18 -14.16
CA VAL A 4 -5.39 61.06 -13.22
C VAL A 4 -5.62 59.78 -14.02
N GLU A 5 -4.57 58.96 -14.15
CA GLU A 5 -4.67 57.60 -14.70
C GLU A 5 -5.36 56.70 -13.65
N GLU A 6 -6.47 56.08 -14.03
CA GLU A 6 -7.08 55.01 -13.25
C GLU A 6 -6.17 53.77 -13.28
N LYS A 7 -5.74 53.35 -12.10
CA LYS A 7 -4.99 52.12 -11.88
C LYS A 7 -5.91 50.92 -12.16
N PRO A 8 -5.49 49.92 -12.96
CA PRO A 8 -6.29 48.71 -13.14
C PRO A 8 -6.39 47.94 -11.82
N ALA A 9 -7.57 47.37 -11.57
CA ALA A 9 -7.85 46.55 -10.39
C ALA A 9 -6.84 45.39 -10.28
N SER A 10 -6.31 45.20 -9.07
CA SER A 10 -5.50 44.03 -8.71
C SER A 10 -6.29 42.73 -8.95
N PRO A 11 -5.66 41.66 -9.44
CA PRO A 11 -6.32 40.37 -9.54
C PRO A 11 -6.76 39.95 -8.14
N THR A 12 -8.03 39.58 -8.02
CA THR A 12 -8.63 38.99 -6.82
C THR A 12 -7.74 37.85 -6.34
N GLU A 13 -7.18 37.99 -5.14
CA GLU A 13 -6.64 36.86 -4.37
C GLU A 13 -7.78 35.84 -4.25
N GLU A 14 -7.67 34.74 -4.97
CA GLU A 14 -8.47 33.55 -4.68
C GLU A 14 -8.22 33.22 -3.21
N SER A 15 -9.28 33.21 -2.41
CA SER A 15 -9.23 32.69 -1.05
C SER A 15 -8.57 31.31 -1.12
N PRO A 16 -7.53 30.99 -0.32
CA PRO A 16 -6.93 29.67 -0.35
C PRO A 16 -8.06 28.67 -0.11
N GLY A 17 -8.36 27.89 -1.16
CA GLY A 17 -9.43 26.90 -1.12
C GLY A 17 -9.26 26.09 0.16
N ARG A 18 -10.33 25.91 0.92
CA ARG A 18 -10.33 25.15 2.17
C ARG A 18 -9.66 23.80 1.89
N ARG A 19 -8.40 23.63 2.32
CA ARG A 19 -7.65 22.39 2.09
C ARG A 19 -8.45 21.27 2.76
N THR A 20 -9.00 20.38 1.95
CA THR A 20 -9.68 19.19 2.44
C THR A 20 -8.65 18.31 3.14
N ARG A 21 -9.04 17.71 4.27
CA ARG A 21 -8.14 16.80 4.98
C ARG A 21 -7.85 15.60 4.07
N PRO A 22 -6.58 15.28 3.80
CA PRO A 22 -6.26 14.16 2.93
C PRO A 22 -6.63 12.83 3.58
N VAL A 23 -6.96 11.83 2.77
CA VAL A 23 -7.16 10.46 3.22
C VAL A 23 -5.82 9.75 3.31
N LEU A 24 -5.48 9.23 4.49
CA LEU A 24 -4.22 8.53 4.72
C LEU A 24 -4.41 7.01 4.68
N LEU A 25 -3.89 6.38 3.64
CA LEU A 25 -3.78 4.93 3.50
C LEU A 25 -2.39 4.47 3.93
N GLY A 26 -2.32 3.59 4.93
CA GLY A 26 -1.09 2.90 5.29
C GLY A 26 -0.99 1.53 4.63
N ILE A 27 0.18 1.15 4.15
CA ILE A 27 0.51 -0.19 3.63
C ILE A 27 1.81 -0.66 4.29
N VAL A 28 1.71 -1.51 5.31
CA VAL A 28 2.87 -2.00 6.08
C VAL A 28 3.08 -3.49 5.85
N GLY A 29 4.32 -3.94 5.95
CA GLY A 29 4.70 -5.34 5.79
C GLY A 29 6.21 -5.47 5.59
N ASP A 30 6.71 -6.69 5.64
CA ASP A 30 8.15 -6.95 5.52
C ASP A 30 8.68 -6.60 4.10
N SER A 31 10.00 -6.55 3.94
CA SER A 31 10.64 -6.36 2.65
C SER A 31 10.20 -7.43 1.67
N ALA A 32 9.96 -6.99 0.43
CA ALA A 32 9.44 -7.82 -0.66
C ALA A 32 8.04 -8.42 -0.38
N ALA A 33 7.22 -7.79 0.46
CA ALA A 33 5.84 -8.25 0.68
C ALA A 33 4.82 -7.84 -0.42
N GLY A 34 5.23 -7.02 -1.40
CA GLY A 34 4.34 -6.51 -2.47
C GLY A 34 3.82 -5.08 -2.25
N LYS A 35 4.31 -4.36 -1.23
CA LYS A 35 3.81 -3.03 -0.84
C LYS A 35 3.88 -2.00 -1.97
N THR A 36 5.06 -1.85 -2.58
CA THR A 36 5.29 -0.91 -3.68
C THR A 36 4.42 -1.23 -4.90
N THR A 37 4.10 -2.51 -5.15
CA THR A 37 3.18 -2.91 -6.23
C THR A 37 1.78 -2.37 -5.96
N LEU A 38 1.29 -2.53 -4.72
CA LEU A 38 -0.02 -2.04 -4.33
C LEU A 38 -0.08 -0.51 -4.34
N THR A 39 0.94 0.17 -3.80
CA THR A 39 1.06 1.63 -3.82
C THR A 39 1.05 2.18 -5.25
N LYS A 40 1.85 1.61 -6.16
CA LYS A 40 1.87 2.01 -7.57
C LYS A 40 0.51 1.80 -8.24
N GLY A 41 -0.17 0.70 -7.95
CA GLY A 41 -1.52 0.45 -8.44
C GLY A 41 -2.50 1.54 -8.04
N ILE A 42 -2.52 1.91 -6.76
CA ILE A 42 -3.38 3.01 -6.27
C ILE A 42 -3.02 4.35 -6.93
N VAL A 43 -1.73 4.67 -7.08
CA VAL A 43 -1.29 5.88 -7.80
C VAL A 43 -1.75 5.89 -9.24
N ASN A 44 -1.65 4.76 -9.96
CA ASN A 44 -2.08 4.67 -11.35
C ASN A 44 -3.60 4.79 -11.49
N ILE A 45 -4.37 4.18 -10.59
CA ILE A 45 -5.84 4.22 -10.62
C ILE A 45 -6.37 5.63 -10.33
N PHE A 46 -5.79 6.35 -9.35
CA PHE A 46 -6.25 7.70 -9.00
C PHE A 46 -5.60 8.83 -9.81
N GLY A 47 -4.45 8.59 -10.43
CA GLY A 47 -3.61 9.63 -11.04
C GLY A 47 -2.56 10.20 -10.07
N ALA A 48 -1.36 10.47 -10.60
CA ALA A 48 -0.21 10.95 -9.82
C ALA A 48 -0.40 12.37 -9.27
N GLU A 49 -1.30 13.15 -9.86
CA GLU A 49 -1.69 14.49 -9.45
C GLU A 49 -2.63 14.51 -8.23
N ARG A 50 -3.27 13.37 -7.91
CA ARG A 50 -4.19 13.22 -6.77
C ARG A 50 -3.61 12.41 -5.62
N VAL A 51 -2.53 11.65 -5.87
CA VAL A 51 -1.90 10.80 -4.87
C VAL A 51 -0.49 11.29 -4.51
N THR A 52 -0.22 11.38 -3.21
CA THR A 52 1.13 11.54 -2.66
C THR A 52 1.58 10.20 -2.06
N ALA A 53 2.59 9.56 -2.66
CA ALA A 53 3.17 8.32 -2.14
C ALA A 53 4.40 8.62 -1.26
N VAL A 54 4.47 8.03 -0.07
CA VAL A 54 5.55 8.21 0.90
C VAL A 54 6.10 6.85 1.33
N CYS A 55 7.41 6.64 1.17
CA CYS A 55 8.08 5.44 1.66
C CYS A 55 8.69 5.69 3.04
N THR A 56 8.33 4.89 4.05
CA THR A 56 8.90 5.04 5.39
C THR A 56 10.35 4.56 5.48
N ASP A 57 10.82 3.80 4.49
CA ASP A 57 12.22 3.34 4.43
C ASP A 57 13.18 4.53 4.20
N ASP A 58 12.67 5.68 3.72
CA ASP A 58 13.42 6.94 3.63
C ASP A 58 13.90 7.48 4.99
N TYR A 59 13.28 7.04 6.08
CA TYR A 59 13.60 7.48 7.44
C TYR A 59 14.68 6.62 8.10
N HIS A 60 15.41 5.81 7.33
CA HIS A 60 16.60 5.14 7.84
C HIS A 60 17.59 6.16 8.41
N ARG A 61 18.04 5.90 9.64
CA ARG A 61 19.03 6.73 10.34
C ARG A 61 20.45 6.53 9.82
N TYR A 62 20.72 5.34 9.30
CA TYR A 62 22.03 4.89 8.88
C TYR A 62 21.96 4.34 7.47
N ASP A 63 22.97 4.63 6.65
CA ASP A 63 23.16 4.00 5.36
C ASP A 63 23.53 2.51 5.48
N ARG A 64 23.71 1.83 4.35
CA ARG A 64 23.96 0.39 4.32
C ARG A 64 25.30 0.01 4.97
N GLU A 65 26.34 0.84 4.84
CA GLU A 65 27.66 0.55 5.41
C GLU A 65 27.66 0.74 6.92
N ALA A 66 27.14 1.87 7.40
CA ALA A 66 27.01 2.16 8.82
C ALA A 66 26.15 1.11 9.55
N ARG A 67 25.06 0.64 8.94
CA ARG A 67 24.25 -0.47 9.51
C ARG A 67 25.05 -1.77 9.66
N LYS A 68 25.94 -2.06 8.72
CA LYS A 68 26.80 -3.25 8.76
C LYS A 68 27.82 -3.14 9.89
N GLU A 69 28.43 -1.98 10.09
CA GLU A 69 29.39 -1.72 11.17
C GLU A 69 28.74 -1.79 12.56
N LEU A 70 27.51 -1.27 12.68
CA LEU A 70 26.73 -1.27 13.92
C LEU A 70 26.01 -2.59 14.20
N ASP A 71 26.09 -3.55 13.28
CA ASP A 71 25.36 -4.82 13.30
C ASP A 71 23.85 -4.66 13.58
N ILE A 72 23.22 -3.65 12.97
CA ILE A 72 21.80 -3.34 13.13
C ILE A 72 21.04 -3.52 11.82
N THR A 73 19.85 -4.10 11.87
CA THR A 73 19.02 -4.28 10.68
C THR A 73 18.12 -3.05 10.46
N PRO A 74 17.69 -2.75 9.22
CA PRO A 74 16.75 -1.67 8.94
C PRO A 74 15.36 -1.89 9.56
N LEU A 75 15.05 -3.10 10.03
CA LEU A 75 13.78 -3.42 10.69
C LEU A 75 13.74 -2.94 12.14
N ASN A 76 14.92 -2.72 12.75
CA ASN A 76 15.03 -2.27 14.12
C ASN A 76 14.60 -0.79 14.24
N PRO A 77 13.69 -0.42 15.15
CA PRO A 77 13.27 0.96 15.35
C PRO A 77 14.44 1.92 15.63
N LYS A 78 15.50 1.46 16.30
CA LYS A 78 16.71 2.28 16.56
C LYS A 78 17.50 2.64 15.29
N CYS A 79 17.27 1.92 14.19
CA CYS A 79 17.83 2.20 12.88
C CYS A 79 17.01 3.22 12.08
N ASN A 80 15.93 3.77 12.64
CA ASN A 80 15.00 4.64 11.95
C ASN A 80 14.73 5.89 12.79
N TYR A 81 14.46 7.02 12.14
CA TYR A 81 14.01 8.25 12.79
C TYR A 81 12.51 8.18 13.09
N ILE A 82 12.12 7.36 14.08
CA ILE A 82 10.71 7.11 14.43
C ILE A 82 9.97 8.39 14.81
N GLU A 83 10.60 9.26 15.60
CA GLU A 83 9.99 10.51 16.06
C GLU A 83 9.74 11.50 14.90
N ILE A 84 10.68 11.56 13.94
CA ILE A 84 10.51 12.39 12.73
C ILE A 84 9.41 11.79 11.83
N MET A 85 9.38 10.46 11.69
CA MET A 85 8.32 9.79 10.94
C MET A 85 6.94 10.06 11.54
N GLU A 86 6.81 9.96 12.87
CA GLU A 86 5.57 10.26 13.60
C GLU A 86 5.13 11.72 13.38
N GLN A 87 6.05 12.68 13.52
CA GLN A 87 5.77 14.08 13.24
C GLN A 87 5.30 14.30 11.79
N HIS A 88 5.97 13.69 10.82
CA HIS A 88 5.64 13.84 9.40
C HIS A 88 4.29 13.20 9.06
N LEU A 89 3.96 12.02 9.60
CA LEU A 89 2.64 11.42 9.46
C LEU A 89 1.56 12.33 10.03
N LYS A 90 1.82 12.98 11.17
CA LYS A 90 0.88 13.93 11.74
C LYS A 90 0.67 15.15 10.83
N LEU A 91 1.74 15.73 10.30
CA LEU A 91 1.66 16.87 9.37
C LEU A 91 0.89 16.51 8.09
N LEU A 92 1.23 15.37 7.48
CA LEU A 92 0.53 14.87 6.29
C LEU A 92 -0.97 14.65 6.58
N SER A 93 -1.32 14.09 7.74
CA SER A 93 -2.73 13.89 8.15
C SER A 93 -3.53 15.18 8.30
N LEU A 94 -2.83 16.31 8.46
CA LEU A 94 -3.39 17.65 8.60
C LEU A 94 -3.37 18.44 7.28
N GLY A 95 -2.86 17.85 6.18
CA GLY A 95 -2.72 18.56 4.90
C GLY A 95 -1.51 19.52 4.85
N GLU A 96 -0.53 19.32 5.73
CA GLU A 96 0.68 20.14 5.80
C GLU A 96 1.87 19.46 5.10
N PRO A 97 2.73 20.24 4.41
CA PRO A 97 3.89 19.71 3.73
C PRO A 97 5.00 19.28 4.72
N ILE A 98 5.87 18.38 4.26
CA ILE A 98 7.02 17.89 5.03
C ILE A 98 8.30 18.00 4.21
N LEU A 99 9.44 18.15 4.90
CA LEU A 99 10.75 17.99 4.29
C LEU A 99 11.24 16.55 4.54
N LYS A 100 10.88 15.64 3.64
CA LYS A 100 11.08 14.20 3.81
C LYS A 100 12.54 13.82 3.51
N PRO A 101 13.20 12.99 4.34
CA PRO A 101 14.48 12.39 3.95
C PRO A 101 14.32 11.50 2.71
N VAL A 102 15.43 11.08 2.10
CA VAL A 102 15.44 10.19 0.93
C VAL A 102 16.50 9.12 1.11
N TYR A 103 16.12 7.86 0.92
CA TYR A 103 17.03 6.70 0.95
C TYR A 103 17.16 6.07 -0.44
N GLY A 104 18.33 6.21 -1.05
CA GLY A 104 18.63 5.63 -2.36
C GLY A 104 18.81 4.12 -2.29
N HIS A 105 17.78 3.33 -2.59
CA HIS A 105 17.86 1.86 -2.50
C HIS A 105 18.92 1.21 -3.42
N SER A 106 19.26 1.83 -4.56
CA SER A 106 20.29 1.34 -5.48
C SER A 106 21.68 1.39 -4.86
N HIS A 107 22.08 2.55 -4.34
CA HIS A 107 23.41 2.79 -3.77
C HIS A 107 23.48 2.52 -2.27
N GLY A 108 22.34 2.50 -1.59
CA GLY A 108 22.21 2.22 -0.17
C GLY A 108 22.55 3.38 0.74
N THR A 109 22.58 4.61 0.22
CA THR A 109 23.01 5.86 0.87
C THR A 109 21.82 6.79 1.18
N LEU A 110 22.08 7.81 2.01
CA LEU A 110 21.12 8.88 2.31
C LEU A 110 21.34 10.04 1.33
N ASP A 111 20.27 10.49 0.69
CA ASP A 111 20.29 11.57 -0.29
C ASP A 111 19.72 12.87 0.31
N ALA A 112 19.78 13.97 -0.46
CA ALA A 112 19.21 15.24 -0.03
C ALA A 112 17.69 15.12 0.19
N PRO A 113 17.14 15.75 1.25
CA PRO A 113 15.71 15.66 1.53
C PRO A 113 14.90 16.41 0.48
N GLU A 114 13.66 15.97 0.29
CA GLU A 114 12.72 16.53 -0.70
C GLU A 114 11.49 17.12 -0.01
N LEU A 115 10.95 18.20 -0.58
CA LEU A 115 9.68 18.76 -0.14
C LEU A 115 8.54 17.88 -0.68
N VAL A 116 7.70 17.40 0.22
CA VAL A 116 6.51 16.60 -0.12
C VAL A 116 5.26 17.35 0.32
N GLU A 117 4.38 17.61 -0.64
CA GLU A 117 3.07 18.20 -0.38
C GLU A 117 1.98 17.11 -0.39
N PRO A 118 1.08 17.06 0.61
CA PRO A 118 -0.03 16.12 0.60
C PRO A 118 -1.06 16.51 -0.46
N ARG A 119 -1.53 15.51 -1.21
CA ARG A 119 -2.68 15.60 -2.13
C ARG A 119 -3.91 14.95 -1.49
N GLU A 120 -5.01 14.85 -2.24
CA GLU A 120 -6.27 14.23 -1.80
C GLU A 120 -6.07 12.89 -1.08
N VAL A 121 -5.18 12.05 -1.63
CA VAL A 121 -4.82 10.75 -1.05
C VAL A 121 -3.34 10.74 -0.72
N VAL A 122 -3.00 10.34 0.50
CA VAL A 122 -1.63 10.09 0.92
C VAL A 122 -1.47 8.59 1.19
N VAL A 123 -0.65 7.92 0.38
CA VAL A 123 -0.33 6.50 0.56
C VAL A 123 1.04 6.39 1.21
N VAL A 124 1.09 5.88 2.43
CA VAL A 124 2.33 5.63 3.17
C VAL A 124 2.63 4.15 3.16
N GLU A 125 3.74 3.76 2.55
CA GLU A 125 4.21 2.38 2.55
C GLU A 125 5.53 2.18 3.29
N GLY A 126 5.75 1.01 3.88
CA GLY A 126 7.07 0.61 4.36
C GLY A 126 7.07 -0.38 5.51
N LEU A 127 8.16 -0.40 6.28
CA LEU A 127 8.40 -1.41 7.31
C LEU A 127 7.72 -1.10 8.65
N LEU A 128 7.72 0.16 9.08
CA LEU A 128 7.44 0.55 10.47
C LEU A 128 6.30 1.57 10.61
N GLY A 129 5.44 1.71 9.59
CA GLY A 129 4.37 2.71 9.55
C GLY A 129 3.36 2.63 10.72
N TYR A 130 3.25 1.50 11.41
CA TYR A 130 2.34 1.31 12.56
C TYR A 130 3.07 1.06 13.88
N HIS A 131 4.35 1.42 13.97
CA HIS A 131 5.18 1.08 15.12
C HIS A 131 4.66 1.67 16.44
N THR A 132 4.38 2.99 16.48
CA THR A 132 3.82 3.66 17.66
C THR A 132 2.31 3.82 17.55
N LYS A 133 1.63 4.06 18.68
CA LYS A 133 0.19 4.36 18.68
C LYS A 133 -0.12 5.65 17.92
N ASN A 134 0.67 6.69 18.14
CA ASN A 134 0.45 8.00 17.53
C ASN A 134 0.57 7.94 16.00
N MET A 135 1.50 7.16 15.47
CA MET A 135 1.59 6.91 14.02
C MET A 135 0.31 6.23 13.50
N ARG A 136 -0.17 5.20 14.20
CA ARG A 136 -1.38 4.46 13.82
C ARG A 136 -2.64 5.32 13.78
N ASP A 137 -2.76 6.24 14.74
CA ASP A 137 -3.91 7.15 14.84
C ASP A 137 -3.96 8.19 13.70
N CYS A 138 -2.92 8.30 12.87
CA CYS A 138 -2.89 9.20 11.72
C CYS A 138 -3.58 8.60 10.47
N PHE A 139 -3.77 7.29 10.41
CA PHE A 139 -4.27 6.59 9.23
C PHE A 139 -5.78 6.38 9.26
N ASP A 140 -6.42 6.61 8.11
CA ASP A 140 -7.83 6.32 7.89
C ASP A 140 -8.06 4.84 7.55
N VAL A 141 -7.14 4.27 6.78
CA VAL A 141 -7.17 2.86 6.39
C VAL A 141 -5.78 2.26 6.62
N LYS A 142 -5.71 1.16 7.36
CA LYS A 142 -4.47 0.46 7.70
C LYS A 142 -4.43 -0.92 7.06
N VAL A 143 -3.52 -1.13 6.11
CA VAL A 143 -3.30 -2.41 5.44
C VAL A 143 -2.00 -3.06 5.91
N TYR A 144 -2.02 -4.37 6.13
CA TYR A 144 -0.84 -5.19 6.35
C TYR A 144 -0.68 -6.24 5.24
N LEU A 145 0.50 -6.35 4.63
CA LEU A 145 0.84 -7.42 3.69
C LEU A 145 1.52 -8.59 4.41
N ASP A 146 0.90 -9.77 4.34
CA ASP A 146 1.32 -11.00 5.01
C ASP A 146 1.47 -12.18 4.02
N PRO A 147 2.28 -12.07 2.95
CA PRO A 147 2.51 -13.20 2.07
C PRO A 147 3.23 -14.34 2.81
N PRO A 148 3.01 -15.61 2.41
CA PRO A 148 3.78 -16.73 2.93
C PRO A 148 5.29 -16.50 2.78
N GLU A 149 6.06 -16.91 3.79
CA GLU A 149 7.51 -16.69 3.85
C GLU A 149 8.24 -17.21 2.60
N ALA A 150 7.86 -18.39 2.10
CA ALA A 150 8.44 -18.96 0.89
C ALA A 150 8.27 -18.07 -0.35
N LEU A 151 7.07 -17.49 -0.53
CA LEU A 151 6.76 -16.58 -1.63
C LEU A 151 7.52 -15.25 -1.46
N ARG A 152 7.55 -14.70 -0.24
CA ARG A 152 8.28 -13.47 0.08
C ARG A 152 9.79 -13.61 -0.19
N ARG A 153 10.39 -14.73 0.25
CA ARG A 153 11.81 -15.03 -0.01
C ARG A 153 12.09 -15.16 -1.50
N HIS A 154 11.20 -15.81 -2.24
CA HIS A 154 11.30 -15.93 -3.70
C HIS A 154 11.27 -14.56 -4.38
N TRP A 155 10.30 -13.70 -4.07
CA TRP A 155 10.23 -12.33 -4.59
C TRP A 155 11.45 -11.48 -4.23
N LYS A 156 11.94 -11.58 -2.99
CA LYS A 156 13.15 -10.86 -2.58
C LYS A 156 14.37 -11.34 -3.37
N MET A 157 14.53 -12.64 -3.54
CA MET A 157 15.60 -13.22 -4.33
C MET A 157 15.54 -12.72 -5.77
N GLN A 158 14.42 -12.90 -6.47
CA GLN A 158 14.26 -12.41 -7.85
C GLN A 158 14.58 -10.92 -7.98
N ARG A 159 14.02 -10.07 -7.10
CA ARG A 159 14.22 -8.62 -7.15
C ARG A 159 15.67 -8.22 -6.86
N ASP A 160 16.26 -8.73 -5.78
CA ASP A 160 17.56 -8.27 -5.32
C ASP A 160 18.70 -8.82 -6.20
N THR A 161 18.57 -10.01 -6.80
CA THR A 161 19.55 -10.53 -7.76
C THR A 161 19.43 -9.87 -9.14
N SER A 162 18.22 -9.49 -9.59
CA SER A 162 18.02 -8.88 -10.92
C SER A 162 18.22 -7.36 -10.95
N LYS A 163 17.79 -6.64 -9.91
CA LYS A 163 17.75 -5.16 -9.89
C LYS A 163 18.84 -4.53 -9.04
N ARG A 164 19.47 -5.30 -8.15
CA ARG A 164 20.42 -4.77 -7.14
C ARG A 164 21.77 -5.49 -7.12
N ASN A 165 22.03 -6.38 -8.07
CA ASN A 165 23.30 -7.08 -8.27
C ASN A 165 23.81 -7.82 -7.01
N TYR A 166 22.90 -8.38 -6.22
CA TYR A 166 23.28 -9.25 -5.10
C TYR A 166 23.43 -10.70 -5.55
N GLU A 167 24.33 -11.43 -4.91
CA GLU A 167 24.41 -12.89 -5.03
C GLU A 167 23.32 -13.56 -4.17
N ARG A 168 22.85 -14.74 -4.60
CA ARG A 168 21.74 -15.45 -3.92
C ARG A 168 22.05 -15.71 -2.45
N GLU A 169 23.28 -16.14 -2.14
CA GLU A 169 23.73 -16.45 -0.79
C GLU A 169 23.71 -15.20 0.11
N GLN A 170 24.02 -14.03 -0.45
CA GLN A 170 23.96 -12.76 0.30
C GLN A 170 22.51 -12.40 0.64
N VAL A 171 21.58 -12.62 -0.28
CA VAL A 171 20.15 -12.36 -0.05
C VAL A 171 19.59 -13.28 1.03
N LEU A 172 19.95 -14.56 1.00
CA LEU A 172 19.51 -15.53 2.01
C LEU A 172 20.10 -15.22 3.39
N ALA A 173 21.38 -14.89 3.47
CA ALA A 173 22.01 -14.49 4.73
C ALA A 173 21.38 -13.20 5.31
N ASP A 174 21.05 -12.21 4.45
CA ASP A 174 20.34 -10.99 4.85
C ASP A 174 18.92 -11.29 5.37
N LEU A 175 18.21 -12.23 4.74
CA LEU A 175 16.90 -12.68 5.20
C LEU A 175 16.97 -13.33 6.59
N ASP A 176 17.88 -14.28 6.77
CA ASP A 176 18.03 -15.00 8.04
C ASP A 176 18.48 -14.05 9.16
N LYS A 177 19.37 -13.10 8.87
CA LYS A 177 19.79 -12.05 9.82
C LYS A 177 18.62 -11.18 10.29
N ARG A 178 17.66 -10.91 9.41
CA ARG A 178 16.52 -10.02 9.69
C ARG A 178 15.37 -10.71 10.42
N GLU A 179 15.33 -12.03 10.44
CA GLU A 179 14.19 -12.79 10.97
C GLU A 179 13.84 -12.42 12.43
N PRO A 180 14.81 -12.30 13.37
CA PRO A 180 14.49 -11.91 14.75
C PRO A 180 13.87 -10.51 14.84
N ASP A 181 14.37 -9.55 14.06
CA ASP A 181 13.82 -8.19 14.04
C ASP A 181 12.46 -8.14 13.31
N SER A 182 12.23 -9.00 12.32
CA SER A 182 10.92 -9.14 11.65
C SER A 182 9.87 -9.63 12.64
N GLU A 183 10.20 -10.67 13.40
CA GLU A 183 9.34 -11.20 14.48
C GLU A 183 9.09 -10.16 15.57
N ALA A 184 10.12 -9.41 15.98
CA ALA A 184 10.02 -8.44 17.07
C ALA A 184 9.31 -7.12 16.69
N PHE A 185 9.49 -6.64 15.45
CA PHE A 185 9.10 -5.26 15.08
C PHE A 185 8.15 -5.16 13.89
N ILE A 186 8.15 -6.12 12.96
CA ILE A 186 7.31 -6.06 11.76
C ILE A 186 5.99 -6.80 11.99
N ARG A 187 6.05 -8.10 12.30
CA ARG A 187 4.86 -8.95 12.47
C ARG A 187 3.86 -8.45 13.52
N PRO A 188 4.28 -7.87 14.67
CA PRO A 188 3.33 -7.36 15.66
C PRO A 188 2.43 -6.24 15.14
N GLN A 189 2.84 -5.50 14.10
CA GLN A 189 2.04 -4.42 13.53
C GLN A 189 0.73 -4.92 12.90
N ARG A 190 0.66 -6.19 12.47
CA ARG A 190 -0.53 -6.84 11.89
C ARG A 190 -1.78 -6.78 12.80
N GLN A 191 -1.59 -6.78 14.12
CA GLN A 191 -2.73 -6.75 15.04
C GLN A 191 -3.47 -5.41 15.07
N HIS A 192 -2.86 -4.37 14.50
CA HIS A 192 -3.38 -3.00 14.51
C HIS A 192 -3.95 -2.55 13.16
N THR A 193 -4.07 -3.45 12.18
CA THR A 193 -4.52 -3.11 10.83
C THR A 193 -5.99 -3.41 10.63
N ASP A 194 -6.62 -2.71 9.70
CA ASP A 194 -8.02 -2.89 9.36
C ASP A 194 -8.19 -4.03 8.33
N ILE A 195 -7.20 -4.16 7.43
CA ILE A 195 -7.16 -5.18 6.38
C ILE A 195 -5.81 -5.91 6.45
N VAL A 196 -5.82 -7.24 6.36
CA VAL A 196 -4.62 -8.05 6.10
C VAL A 196 -4.76 -8.68 4.72
N VAL A 197 -3.78 -8.47 3.86
CA VAL A 197 -3.74 -9.01 2.50
C VAL A 197 -2.66 -10.09 2.42
N ARG A 198 -3.06 -11.29 2.01
CA ARG A 198 -2.16 -12.42 1.84
C ARG A 198 -2.30 -12.98 0.44
N PHE A 199 -1.40 -12.58 -0.44
CA PHE A 199 -1.22 -13.26 -1.73
C PHE A 199 -0.55 -14.62 -1.49
N HIS A 200 -1.07 -15.67 -2.11
CA HIS A 200 -0.55 -17.02 -1.97
C HIS A 200 -0.78 -17.85 -3.23
N SER A 201 -0.12 -18.99 -3.31
CA SER A 201 -0.26 -19.93 -4.42
C SER A 201 -0.76 -21.27 -3.91
N SER A 202 -1.51 -21.98 -4.74
CA SER A 202 -1.87 -23.37 -4.52
C SER A 202 -0.68 -24.33 -4.72
N GLY A 203 0.40 -23.90 -5.40
CA GLY A 203 1.60 -24.68 -5.71
C GLY A 203 2.88 -24.18 -5.02
N PRO A 204 4.03 -24.86 -5.24
CA PRO A 204 5.32 -24.43 -4.71
C PRO A 204 5.72 -23.06 -5.26
N SER A 205 6.26 -22.18 -4.40
CA SER A 205 6.49 -20.76 -4.70
C SER A 205 7.46 -20.44 -5.85
N GLN A 206 8.17 -21.43 -6.41
CA GLN A 206 9.19 -21.22 -7.45
C GLN A 206 8.64 -21.29 -8.88
N ASP A 207 7.49 -21.91 -9.08
CA ASP A 207 6.86 -22.13 -10.40
C ASP A 207 5.49 -21.43 -10.50
N VAL A 208 5.26 -20.45 -9.63
CA VAL A 208 3.98 -19.75 -9.58
C VAL A 208 4.01 -18.63 -10.61
N ASP A 209 3.06 -18.66 -11.53
CA ASP A 209 2.77 -17.50 -12.35
C ASP A 209 2.30 -16.35 -11.44
N PRO A 210 3.04 -15.23 -11.39
CA PRO A 210 2.73 -14.13 -10.49
C PRO A 210 1.38 -13.47 -10.81
N ALA A 211 0.83 -13.65 -12.01
CA ALA A 211 -0.48 -13.15 -12.39
C ALA A 211 -1.64 -13.94 -11.76
N SER A 212 -1.44 -15.22 -11.43
CA SER A 212 -2.47 -16.15 -10.97
C SER A 212 -2.38 -16.49 -9.48
N LEU A 213 -1.80 -15.60 -8.67
CA LEU A 213 -1.82 -15.73 -7.21
C LEU A 213 -3.24 -15.60 -6.66
N HIS A 214 -3.61 -16.48 -5.74
CA HIS A 214 -4.80 -16.31 -4.92
C HIS A 214 -4.58 -15.17 -3.91
N VAL A 215 -5.65 -14.55 -3.44
CA VAL A 215 -5.57 -13.62 -2.30
C VAL A 215 -6.57 -14.00 -1.22
N ARG A 216 -6.07 -14.02 0.02
CA ARG A 216 -6.88 -14.09 1.23
C ARG A 216 -6.85 -12.73 1.90
N LEU A 217 -8.02 -12.10 2.03
CA LEU A 217 -8.19 -10.82 2.70
C LEU A 217 -8.87 -11.06 4.04
N VAL A 218 -8.21 -10.67 5.13
CA VAL A 218 -8.83 -10.64 6.46
C VAL A 218 -9.31 -9.21 6.71
N LEU A 219 -10.61 -9.04 6.83
CA LEU A 219 -11.28 -7.75 6.96
C LEU A 219 -11.82 -7.61 8.39
N ARG A 220 -11.32 -6.61 9.12
CA ARG A 220 -11.83 -6.31 10.46
C ARG A 220 -13.11 -5.47 10.36
N PRO A 221 -14.07 -5.63 11.29
CA PRO A 221 -15.37 -4.95 11.25
C PRO A 221 -15.31 -3.44 11.53
N VAL A 222 -14.12 -2.84 11.47
CA VAL A 222 -13.90 -1.39 11.58
C VAL A 222 -14.26 -0.70 10.26
N LEU A 223 -14.06 -1.39 9.13
CA LEU A 223 -14.40 -0.91 7.80
C LEU A 223 -15.67 -1.62 7.29
N ASN A 224 -16.54 -0.86 6.62
CA ASN A 224 -17.78 -1.41 6.08
C ASN A 224 -17.63 -1.81 4.61
N HIS A 225 -17.96 -3.06 4.33
CA HIS A 225 -17.86 -3.67 3.00
C HIS A 225 -19.22 -4.22 2.52
N PRO A 226 -20.22 -3.35 2.27
CA PRO A 226 -21.61 -3.77 2.04
C PRO A 226 -21.79 -4.62 0.77
N TYR A 227 -20.89 -4.50 -0.20
CA TYR A 227 -20.98 -5.18 -1.50
C TYR A 227 -20.37 -6.60 -1.51
N LEU A 228 -19.71 -7.06 -0.44
CA LEU A 228 -18.97 -8.34 -0.48
C LEU A 228 -19.88 -9.56 -0.51
N VAL A 229 -21.04 -9.50 0.14
CA VAL A 229 -22.03 -10.59 0.10
C VAL A 229 -22.56 -10.74 -1.33
N ASP A 230 -23.05 -9.64 -1.91
CA ASP A 230 -23.51 -9.61 -3.30
C ASP A 230 -22.41 -10.06 -4.29
N LEU A 231 -21.17 -9.65 -4.05
CA LEU A 231 -20.01 -10.06 -4.85
C LEU A 231 -19.80 -11.57 -4.82
N ALA A 232 -19.78 -12.18 -3.64
CA ALA A 232 -19.59 -13.62 -3.48
C ALA A 232 -20.77 -14.43 -4.06
N GLU A 233 -22.00 -13.91 -3.94
CA GLU A 233 -23.19 -14.56 -4.49
C GLU A 233 -23.26 -14.49 -6.01
N LYS A 234 -23.03 -13.30 -6.60
CA LYS A 234 -23.11 -13.10 -8.05
C LYS A 234 -22.03 -13.88 -8.81
N THR A 235 -20.84 -14.01 -8.22
CA THR A 235 -19.70 -14.67 -8.86
C THR A 235 -19.72 -16.20 -8.74
N ASN A 236 -20.71 -16.76 -8.04
CA ASN A 236 -20.94 -18.20 -7.98
C ASN A 236 -21.64 -18.69 -9.25
N VAL A 237 -20.86 -19.11 -10.25
CA VAL A 237 -21.36 -19.54 -11.57
C VAL A 237 -21.01 -21.01 -11.80
N ASP A 238 -21.99 -21.82 -12.19
CA ASP A 238 -21.83 -23.23 -12.57
C ASP A 238 -21.09 -24.11 -11.53
N GLY A 239 -21.19 -23.77 -10.25
CA GLY A 239 -20.56 -24.49 -9.14
C GLY A 239 -19.09 -24.11 -8.87
N LEU A 240 -18.53 -23.17 -9.65
CA LEU A 240 -17.26 -22.52 -9.35
C LEU A 240 -17.51 -21.36 -8.38
N GLN A 241 -16.72 -21.29 -7.31
CA GLN A 241 -16.76 -20.22 -6.31
C GLN A 241 -15.43 -19.45 -6.31
N PRO A 242 -15.16 -18.67 -7.37
CA PRO A 242 -13.92 -17.90 -7.49
C PRO A 242 -13.71 -16.91 -6.35
N ILE A 243 -14.81 -16.45 -5.74
CA ILE A 243 -14.79 -15.61 -4.56
C ILE A 243 -15.62 -16.28 -3.47
N ARG A 244 -15.04 -16.39 -2.28
CA ARG A 244 -15.72 -16.92 -1.10
C ARG A 244 -15.59 -15.94 0.04
N LEU A 245 -16.72 -15.65 0.68
CA LEU A 245 -16.79 -14.86 1.89
C LEU A 245 -17.15 -15.79 3.06
N GLU A 246 -16.32 -15.80 4.10
CA GLU A 246 -16.56 -16.59 5.31
C GLU A 246 -16.42 -15.73 6.58
N LEU A 247 -17.29 -15.97 7.56
CA LEU A 247 -17.13 -15.42 8.91
C LEU A 247 -16.14 -16.29 9.69
N SER A 248 -15.11 -15.67 10.26
CA SER A 248 -14.05 -16.39 10.96
C SER A 248 -13.52 -15.62 12.16
N ARG A 249 -12.40 -16.09 12.73
CA ARG A 249 -11.67 -15.41 13.80
C ARG A 249 -10.20 -15.24 13.46
N ASP A 250 -9.70 -14.02 13.60
CA ASP A 250 -8.27 -13.68 13.51
C ASP A 250 -7.77 -13.23 14.89
N ALA A 251 -6.81 -13.96 15.47
CA ALA A 251 -6.34 -13.74 16.85
C ALA A 251 -7.50 -13.64 17.87
N GLY A 252 -8.53 -14.48 17.71
CA GLY A 252 -9.71 -14.52 18.57
C GLY A 252 -10.78 -13.46 18.28
N LYS A 253 -10.51 -12.47 17.43
CA LYS A 253 -11.46 -11.41 17.06
C LYS A 253 -12.28 -11.82 15.83
N PRO A 254 -13.60 -11.52 15.78
CA PRO A 254 -14.42 -11.80 14.61
C PRO A 254 -13.92 -10.97 13.42
N VAL A 255 -13.86 -11.61 12.25
CA VAL A 255 -13.43 -11.02 10.98
C VAL A 255 -14.21 -11.66 9.84
N ASP A 256 -14.37 -10.90 8.77
CA ASP A 256 -14.73 -11.45 7.47
C ASP A 256 -13.45 -11.87 6.76
N ILE A 257 -13.50 -13.03 6.10
CA ILE A 257 -12.41 -13.50 5.25
C ILE A 257 -12.95 -13.61 3.83
N LEU A 258 -12.35 -12.84 2.93
CA LEU A 258 -12.59 -12.93 1.50
C LEU A 258 -11.44 -13.71 0.86
N GLU A 259 -11.76 -14.87 0.30
CA GLU A 259 -10.83 -15.68 -0.48
C GLU A 259 -11.14 -15.47 -1.96
N VAL A 260 -10.13 -15.14 -2.75
CA VAL A 260 -10.25 -14.87 -4.19
C VAL A 260 -9.26 -15.75 -4.93
N GLU A 261 -9.76 -16.52 -5.88
CA GLU A 261 -8.93 -17.36 -6.71
C GLU A 261 -8.11 -16.53 -7.71
N GLY A 262 -6.85 -16.91 -7.92
CA GLY A 262 -5.96 -16.15 -8.80
C GLY A 262 -6.24 -16.36 -10.28
N ALA A 263 -6.70 -17.55 -10.66
CA ALA A 263 -7.08 -17.89 -12.02
C ALA A 263 -8.59 -17.67 -12.24
N LEU A 264 -9.03 -16.42 -12.17
CA LEU A 264 -10.42 -16.07 -12.48
C LEU A 264 -10.68 -16.21 -13.99
N SER A 265 -11.88 -16.69 -14.36
CA SER A 265 -12.32 -16.58 -15.74
C SER A 265 -12.55 -15.10 -16.12
N PRO A 266 -12.39 -14.70 -17.39
CA PRO A 266 -12.67 -13.34 -17.83
C PRO A 266 -14.08 -12.84 -17.48
N GLU A 267 -15.06 -13.74 -17.46
CA GLU A 267 -16.45 -13.45 -17.09
C GLU A 267 -16.55 -13.13 -15.60
N ALA A 268 -15.91 -13.95 -14.74
CA ALA A 268 -15.88 -13.71 -13.30
C ALA A 268 -15.15 -12.40 -12.98
N ALA A 269 -13.99 -12.16 -13.60
CA ALA A 269 -13.22 -10.92 -13.43
C ALA A 269 -14.04 -9.66 -13.79
N THR A 270 -14.69 -9.64 -14.96
CA THR A 270 -15.55 -8.53 -15.38
C THR A 270 -16.71 -8.30 -14.41
N MET A 271 -17.31 -9.38 -13.91
CA MET A 271 -18.43 -9.28 -12.97
C MET A 271 -17.97 -8.72 -11.62
N VAL A 272 -16.83 -9.18 -11.12
CA VAL A 272 -16.21 -8.68 -9.89
C VAL A 272 -15.95 -7.20 -9.97
N GLU A 273 -15.28 -6.78 -11.05
CA GLU A 273 -14.96 -5.39 -11.32
C GLU A 273 -16.24 -4.55 -11.33
N SER A 274 -17.26 -5.02 -12.05
CA SER A 274 -18.56 -4.33 -12.17
C SER A 274 -19.28 -4.19 -10.83
N VAL A 275 -19.35 -5.25 -10.02
CA VAL A 275 -20.02 -5.22 -8.70
C VAL A 275 -19.30 -4.29 -7.74
N ILE A 276 -17.95 -4.32 -7.71
CA ILE A 276 -17.20 -3.41 -6.84
C ILE A 276 -17.34 -1.98 -7.34
N TRP A 277 -17.29 -1.75 -8.65
CA TRP A 277 -17.44 -0.42 -9.23
C TRP A 277 -18.81 0.19 -8.97
N GLU A 278 -19.90 -0.53 -9.25
CA GLU A 278 -21.27 -0.10 -8.93
C GLU A 278 -21.44 0.16 -7.43
N GLY A 279 -20.87 -0.71 -6.58
CA GLY A 279 -20.91 -0.59 -5.12
C GLY A 279 -20.05 0.54 -4.55
N MET A 280 -19.09 1.06 -5.31
CA MET A 280 -18.28 2.23 -4.90
C MET A 280 -19.06 3.53 -5.01
N GLY A 281 -20.04 3.62 -5.92
CA GLY A 281 -20.81 4.86 -6.14
C GLY A 281 -19.94 6.07 -6.49
N LEU A 282 -18.76 5.82 -7.08
CA LEU A 282 -17.83 6.84 -7.53
C LEU A 282 -18.19 7.26 -8.96
N ASP A 283 -18.12 8.57 -9.23
CA ASP A 283 -18.28 9.07 -10.60
C ASP A 283 -17.12 8.57 -11.48
N ASP A 284 -17.48 8.06 -12.66
CA ASP A 284 -16.60 7.30 -13.57
C ASP A 284 -15.44 8.11 -14.17
N HIS A 285 -15.44 9.43 -13.96
CA HIS A 285 -14.56 10.36 -14.67
C HIS A 285 -13.21 10.58 -13.99
N ASP A 286 -13.03 10.10 -12.76
CA ASP A 286 -11.88 10.47 -11.92
C ASP A 286 -10.90 9.32 -11.65
N LEU A 287 -11.14 8.11 -12.19
CA LEU A 287 -10.32 6.92 -11.94
C LEU A 287 -9.98 6.20 -13.26
N ASP A 288 -8.73 5.74 -13.38
CA ASP A 288 -8.26 4.94 -14.51
C ASP A 288 -8.58 3.46 -14.30
N ARG A 289 -9.59 2.97 -15.02
CA ARG A 289 -10.00 1.56 -15.01
C ARG A 289 -8.97 0.64 -15.68
N ASP A 290 -8.26 1.12 -16.69
CA ASP A 290 -7.30 0.30 -17.44
C ASP A 290 -6.03 0.02 -16.61
N ALA A 291 -5.76 0.84 -15.59
CA ALA A 291 -4.67 0.64 -14.64
C ALA A 291 -4.90 -0.50 -13.63
N ILE A 292 -6.14 -0.97 -13.47
CA ILE A 292 -6.52 -1.94 -12.45
C ILE A 292 -5.87 -3.31 -12.72
N GLY A 293 -5.32 -3.90 -11.66
CA GLY A 293 -4.70 -5.23 -11.69
C GLY A 293 -3.33 -5.28 -12.35
N LEU A 294 -2.85 -4.17 -12.92
CA LEU A 294 -1.56 -4.12 -13.58
C LEU A 294 -0.41 -4.10 -12.57
N PHE A 295 0.63 -4.90 -12.84
CA PHE A 295 1.87 -4.90 -12.08
C PHE A 295 3.07 -5.19 -12.99
N GLN A 296 4.26 -4.83 -12.50
CA GLN A 296 5.52 -5.07 -13.19
C GLN A 296 6.16 -6.37 -12.70
N ASP A 297 6.47 -7.27 -13.62
CA ASP A 297 7.36 -8.41 -13.39
C ASP A 297 8.57 -8.32 -14.32
N GLY A 298 9.76 -8.15 -13.76
CA GLY A 298 10.94 -7.80 -14.57
C GLY A 298 10.72 -6.52 -15.39
N ASN A 299 10.67 -6.68 -16.72
CA ASN A 299 10.38 -5.63 -17.71
C ASN A 299 8.97 -5.73 -18.31
N ASP A 300 8.22 -6.77 -17.96
CA ASP A 300 6.89 -7.04 -18.50
C ASP A 300 5.83 -6.42 -17.59
N THR A 301 4.76 -5.94 -18.21
CA THR A 301 3.55 -5.52 -17.51
C THR A 301 2.54 -6.65 -17.62
N LEU A 302 2.14 -7.21 -16.47
CA LEU A 302 1.17 -8.29 -16.36
C LEU A 302 -0.09 -7.78 -15.65
N ARG A 303 -1.20 -8.49 -15.82
CA ARG A 303 -2.46 -8.24 -15.11
C ARG A 303 -2.77 -9.40 -14.18
N SER A 304 -3.21 -9.11 -12.96
CA SER A 304 -3.68 -10.10 -11.99
C SER A 304 -5.05 -9.70 -11.46
N GLU A 305 -6.02 -10.63 -11.54
CA GLU A 305 -7.40 -10.33 -11.14
C GLU A 305 -7.58 -10.31 -9.61
N SER A 306 -6.80 -11.12 -8.87
CA SER A 306 -6.79 -11.07 -7.42
C SER A 306 -6.17 -9.75 -6.90
N LEU A 307 -5.16 -9.23 -7.61
CA LEU A 307 -4.60 -7.91 -7.35
C LEU A 307 -5.60 -6.80 -7.70
N ALA A 308 -6.28 -6.90 -8.86
CA ALA A 308 -7.33 -5.97 -9.27
C ALA A 308 -8.40 -5.81 -8.18
N LEU A 309 -8.92 -6.93 -7.68
CA LEU A 309 -9.91 -6.95 -6.61
C LEU A 309 -9.40 -6.30 -5.33
N THR A 310 -8.16 -6.62 -4.95
CA THR A 310 -7.51 -6.03 -3.77
C THR A 310 -7.38 -4.51 -3.93
N GLN A 311 -6.92 -4.02 -5.08
CA GLN A 311 -6.79 -2.60 -5.38
C GLN A 311 -8.14 -1.88 -5.33
N LEU A 312 -9.16 -2.44 -6.00
CA LEU A 312 -10.52 -1.88 -6.01
C LEU A 312 -11.15 -1.80 -4.62
N LEU A 313 -10.93 -2.82 -3.79
CA LEU A 313 -11.40 -2.79 -2.40
C LEU A 313 -10.76 -1.64 -1.63
N LEU A 314 -9.45 -1.40 -1.81
CA LEU A 314 -8.77 -0.28 -1.15
C LEU A 314 -9.20 1.09 -1.70
N VAL A 315 -9.38 1.21 -3.01
CA VAL A 315 -9.93 2.41 -3.67
C VAL A 315 -11.31 2.75 -3.09
N SER A 316 -12.18 1.75 -2.92
CA SER A 316 -13.49 1.92 -2.28
C SER A 316 -13.39 2.48 -0.85
N GLN A 317 -12.42 2.01 -0.06
CA GLN A 317 -12.23 2.49 1.31
C GLN A 317 -11.68 3.93 1.33
N ILE A 318 -10.76 4.26 0.43
CA ILE A 318 -10.24 5.63 0.27
C ILE A 318 -11.39 6.58 -0.06
N ALA A 319 -12.22 6.24 -1.05
CA ALA A 319 -13.35 7.05 -1.46
C ALA A 319 -14.36 7.30 -0.33
N LYS A 320 -14.71 6.26 0.44
CA LYS A 320 -15.62 6.38 1.58
C LYS A 320 -15.05 7.24 2.71
N ALA A 321 -13.76 7.11 3.00
CA ALA A 321 -13.08 7.94 3.99
C ALA A 321 -13.11 9.42 3.59
N HIS A 322 -13.01 9.71 2.28
CA HIS A 322 -13.11 11.05 1.75
C HIS A 322 -14.51 11.68 1.93
N THR A 323 -15.59 10.90 1.82
CA THR A 323 -16.97 11.39 1.99
C THR A 323 -17.39 11.60 3.44
N THR A 324 -16.70 10.97 4.40
CA THR A 324 -17.04 11.02 5.83
C THR A 324 -16.38 12.21 6.56
N THR A 325 -15.52 12.96 5.86
CA THR A 325 -14.69 14.06 6.42
C THR A 325 -15.20 15.42 5.98
#